data_AF-A0A6A7ADG2-F1
#
_entry.id   AF-A0A6A7ADG2-F1
#
_cell.length_a   1.000
_cell.length_b   1.000
_cell.length_c   1.000
_cell.angle_alpha   90.00
_cell.angle_beta   90.00
_cell.angle_gamma   90.00
#
_symmetry.space_group_name_H-M   'P 1'
#
loop_
_entity.id
_entity.type
_entity.pdbx_description
1 polymer ?
#
loop_
_entity_poly.entity_id
_entity_poly.type
_entity_poly.pdbx_seq_one_letter_code
_entity_poly.pdbx_strand_id
1 'polypeptide(L)'
;QSPLLRLPGEIRNAIYKYALCHRVINVNGDPTTSSLLGLTRTCRQIYNQTEILLYSQNKFQMFSRLELAPWLSKRTTRQLSVIST
;
A
#
# COMPACT_ATOMS: atom_id res chain seq x y z
N GLN A 1 -20.38 13.25 1.85
CA GLN A 1 -19.88 11.87 1.69
C GLN A 1 -19.06 11.80 0.39
N SER A 2 -17.88 11.17 0.40
CA SER A 2 -16.99 11.11 -0.80
C SER A 2 -17.67 10.36 -1.96
N PRO A 3 -17.59 10.85 -3.23
CA PRO A 3 -18.15 10.16 -4.40
C PRO A 3 -17.62 8.73 -4.59
N LEU A 4 -16.34 8.49 -4.28
CA LEU A 4 -15.72 7.17 -4.36
C LEU A 4 -16.40 6.15 -3.43
N LEU A 5 -16.85 6.59 -2.25
CA LEU A 5 -17.48 5.73 -1.25
C LEU A 5 -18.95 5.40 -1.58
N ARG A 6 -19.57 6.11 -2.52
CA ARG A 6 -20.92 5.81 -3.02
C ARG A 6 -20.93 4.67 -4.04
N LEU A 7 -19.78 4.34 -4.63
CA LEU A 7 -19.66 3.25 -5.59
C LEU A 7 -19.83 1.89 -4.91
N PRO A 8 -20.36 0.88 -5.62
CA PRO A 8 -20.36 -0.51 -5.15
C PRO A 8 -18.96 -1.00 -4.77
N GLY A 9 -18.89 -1.96 -3.84
CA GLY A 9 -17.62 -2.49 -3.34
C GLY A 9 -16.72 -3.06 -4.45
N GLU A 10 -17.32 -3.69 -5.47
CA GLU A 10 -16.62 -4.25 -6.63
C GLU A 10 -15.85 -3.18 -7.40
N ILE A 11 -16.50 -2.05 -7.70
CA ILE A 11 -15.89 -0.94 -8.44
C ILE A 11 -14.78 -0.30 -7.61
N ARG A 12 -14.99 -0.12 -6.29
CA ARG A 12 -13.93 0.39 -5.41
C ARG A 12 -12.71 -0.54 -5.41
N ASN A 13 -12.92 -1.85 -5.31
CA ASN A 13 -11.84 -2.84 -5.33
C ASN A 13 -11.09 -2.83 -6.67
N ALA A 14 -11.79 -2.66 -7.79
CA ALA A 14 -11.17 -2.52 -9.11
C ALA A 14 -10.27 -1.27 -9.15
N ILE A 15 -10.78 -0.12 -8.72
CA ILE A 15 -10.01 1.14 -8.64
C ILE A 15 -8.77 0.96 -7.77
N TYR A 16 -8.90 0.36 -6.58
CA TYR A 16 -7.77 0.12 -5.68
C TYR A 16 -6.72 -0.78 -6.32
N LYS A 17 -7.12 -1.86 -7.00
CA LYS A 17 -6.18 -2.74 -7.71
C LYS A 17 -5.40 -2.00 -8.79
N TYR A 18 -6.07 -1.20 -9.61
CA TYR A 18 -5.40 -0.43 -10.66
C TYR A 18 -4.46 0.66 -10.11
N ALA A 19 -4.86 1.31 -9.02
CA ALA A 19 -4.09 2.40 -8.44
C ALA A 19 -2.91 1.91 -7.58
N LEU A 20 -3.08 0.79 -6.86
CA LEU A 20 -2.18 0.42 -5.77
C LEU A 20 -1.40 -0.88 -5.97
N CYS A 21 -1.80 -1.77 -6.88
CA CYS A 21 -1.20 -3.12 -6.96
C CYS A 21 -0.21 -3.27 -8.12
N HIS A 22 0.59 -4.35 -8.05
CA HIS A 22 1.50 -4.81 -9.10
C HIS A 22 2.62 -3.80 -9.46
N ARG A 23 3.10 -3.05 -8.46
CA ARG A 23 4.20 -2.10 -8.59
C ARG A 23 5.46 -2.62 -7.88
N VAL A 24 6.60 -2.12 -8.32
CA VAL A 24 7.87 -2.23 -7.61
C VAL A 24 8.09 -0.92 -6.87
N ILE A 25 8.16 -0.98 -5.54
CA ILE A 25 8.22 0.18 -4.65
C ILE A 25 9.62 0.23 -4.06
N ASN A 26 10.38 1.26 -4.44
CA ASN A 26 11.68 1.54 -3.83
C ASN A 26 11.49 2.12 -2.44
N VAL A 27 11.99 1.43 -1.43
CA VAL A 27 11.81 1.83 -0.03
C VAL A 27 12.52 3.14 0.31
N ASN A 28 13.58 3.48 -0.43
CA ASN A 28 14.46 4.61 -0.13
C ASN A 28 13.92 5.98 -0.59
N GLY A 29 12.61 6.09 -0.84
CA GLY A 29 11.95 7.38 -1.07
C GLY A 29 11.92 7.82 -2.53
N ASP A 30 11.56 6.91 -3.43
CA ASP A 30 11.23 7.29 -4.81
C ASP A 30 9.94 8.13 -4.83
N PRO A 31 9.88 9.26 -5.55
CA PRO A 31 8.67 10.08 -5.66
C PRO A 31 7.42 9.30 -6.09
N THR A 32 7.57 8.21 -6.85
CA THR A 32 6.46 7.31 -7.22
C THR A 32 5.75 6.69 -6.02
N THR A 33 6.47 6.42 -4.92
CA THR A 33 5.89 5.87 -3.69
C THR A 33 4.94 6.86 -3.02
N SER A 34 5.20 8.15 -3.14
CA SER A 34 4.39 9.20 -2.53
C SER A 34 3.00 9.29 -3.16
N SER A 35 2.89 9.14 -4.47
CA SER A 35 1.63 9.15 -5.21
C SER A 35 0.80 7.90 -4.92
N LEU A 36 1.46 6.76 -4.77
CA LEU A 36 0.82 5.47 -4.50
C LEU A 36 0.20 5.43 -3.09
N LEU A 37 0.89 6.02 -2.11
CA LEU A 37 0.34 6.19 -0.75
C LEU A 37 -0.74 7.28 -0.65
N GLY A 38 -0.99 8.06 -1.71
CA GLY A 38 -1.97 9.14 -1.70
C GLY A 38 -3.36 8.66 -1.30
N LEU A 39 -3.82 7.54 -1.88
CA LEU A 39 -5.13 6.94 -1.55
C LEU A 39 -5.20 6.40 -0.12
N THR A 40 -4.13 5.76 0.37
CA THR A 40 -4.13 5.20 1.72
C THR A 40 -4.18 6.31 2.78
N ARG A 41 -3.82 7.55 2.43
CA ARG A 41 -3.78 8.70 3.34
C ARG A 41 -5.04 9.57 3.35
N THR A 42 -6.05 9.29 2.51
CA THR A 42 -7.22 10.19 2.41
C THR A 42 -8.17 10.10 3.60
N CYS A 43 -8.55 8.90 4.02
CA CYS A 43 -9.44 8.69 5.17
C CYS A 43 -9.31 7.27 5.75
N ARG A 44 -9.76 7.10 7.01
CA ARG A 44 -9.67 5.82 7.74
C ARG A 44 -10.34 4.65 7.00
N GLN A 45 -11.46 4.89 6.33
CA GLN A 45 -12.16 3.85 5.59
C GLN A 45 -11.33 3.34 4.40
N ILE A 46 -10.78 4.24 3.58
CA ILE A 46 -9.98 3.86 2.42
C ILE A 46 -8.68 3.20 2.89
N TYR A 47 -8.02 3.74 3.93
CA TYR A 47 -6.86 3.12 4.56
C TYR A 47 -7.11 1.64 4.91
N ASN A 48 -8.19 1.34 5.63
CA ASN A 48 -8.52 -0.03 6.05
C ASN A 48 -8.78 -0.99 4.87
N GLN A 49 -9.32 -0.47 3.76
CA GLN A 49 -9.57 -1.25 2.56
C GLN A 49 -8.31 -1.51 1.72
N THR A 50 -7.31 -0.64 1.83
CA THR A 50 -6.19 -0.58 0.88
C THR A 50 -4.85 -1.02 1.48
N GLU A 51 -4.65 -0.94 2.79
CA GLU A 51 -3.36 -1.25 3.41
C GLU A 51 -2.88 -2.68 3.09
N ILE A 52 -3.79 -3.67 3.11
CA ILE A 52 -3.41 -5.06 2.82
C ILE A 52 -3.09 -5.26 1.34
N LEU A 53 -3.84 -4.63 0.45
CA LEU A 53 -3.56 -4.68 -0.98
C LEU A 53 -2.17 -4.12 -1.28
N LEU A 54 -1.81 -3.01 -0.64
CA LEU A 54 -0.51 -2.39 -0.78
C LEU A 54 0.64 -3.35 -0.41
N TYR A 55 0.56 -4.04 0.72
CA TYR A 55 1.66 -4.89 1.16
C TYR A 55 1.66 -6.30 0.56
N SER A 56 0.49 -6.83 0.19
CA SER A 56 0.36 -8.19 -0.37
C SER A 56 0.56 -8.25 -1.89
N GLN A 57 0.30 -7.17 -2.63
CA GLN A 57 0.30 -7.17 -4.10
C GLN A 57 1.42 -6.36 -4.73
N ASN A 58 2.34 -5.81 -3.93
CA ASN A 58 3.50 -5.05 -4.44
C ASN A 58 4.82 -5.70 -4.02
N LYS A 59 5.85 -5.42 -4.81
CA LYS A 59 7.22 -5.83 -4.49
C LYS A 59 7.95 -4.63 -3.89
N PHE A 60 8.53 -4.80 -2.72
CA PHE A 60 9.35 -3.76 -2.09
C PHE A 60 10.81 -4.03 -2.38
N GLN A 61 11.46 -3.10 -3.07
CA GLN A 61 12.88 -3.19 -3.41
C GLN A 61 13.68 -2.27 -2.51
N MET A 62 14.84 -2.78 -2.09
CA MET A 62 15.78 -2.11 -1.20
C MET A 62 17.17 -2.22 -1.81
N PHE A 63 18.03 -1.24 -1.55
CA PHE A 63 19.40 -1.25 -2.07
C PHE A 63 20.37 -1.92 -1.08
N SER A 64 19.97 -2.02 0.19
CA SER A 64 20.76 -2.69 1.23
C SER A 64 19.90 -3.53 2.18
N ARG A 65 20.40 -4.71 2.57
CA ARG A 65 19.76 -5.54 3.62
C ARG A 65 19.69 -4.83 4.97
N LEU A 66 20.56 -3.85 5.21
CA LEU A 66 20.55 -3.04 6.43
C LEU A 66 19.28 -2.20 6.56
N GLU A 67 18.59 -1.94 5.45
CA GLU A 67 17.35 -1.14 5.42
C GLU A 67 16.13 -1.97 5.81
N LEU A 68 16.20 -3.30 5.68
CA LEU A 68 15.06 -4.20 5.86
C LEU A 68 14.52 -4.19 7.29
N ALA A 69 15.37 -4.33 8.31
CA ALA A 69 14.92 -4.36 9.70
C ALA A 69 14.30 -3.01 10.16
N PRO A 70 14.93 -1.84 9.90
CA PRO A 70 14.31 -0.54 10.18
C PRO A 70 13.03 -0.28 9.38
N TRP A 71 12.91 -0.87 8.19
CA TRP A 71 11.67 -0.83 7.43
C TRP A 71 10.61 -1.68 8.13
N LEU A 72 10.81 -2.98 8.31
CA LEU A 72 9.83 -3.88 8.95
C LEU A 72 9.35 -3.37 10.32
N SER A 73 10.23 -2.77 11.13
CA SER A 73 9.88 -2.28 12.48
C SER A 73 8.83 -1.17 12.51
N LYS A 74 8.62 -0.43 11.41
CA LYS A 74 7.58 0.63 11.36
C LYS A 74 6.23 0.12 10.84
N ARG A 75 6.07 -1.18 10.59
CA ARG A 75 4.85 -1.76 10.00
C ARG A 75 4.00 -2.39 11.09
N THR A 76 2.69 -2.42 10.85
CA THR A 76 1.76 -3.07 11.79
C THR A 76 1.82 -4.59 11.61
N THR A 77 1.41 -5.33 12.64
CA THR A 77 1.33 -6.81 12.59
C THR A 77 0.52 -7.30 11.39
N ARG A 78 -0.55 -6.57 11.03
CA ARG A 78 -1.43 -6.89 9.89
C ARG A 78 -0.73 -6.70 8.53
N GLN A 79 0.16 -5.72 8.43
CA GLN A 79 0.96 -5.49 7.23
C GLN A 79 2.06 -6.53 7.12
N LEU A 80 2.72 -6.85 8.24
CA LEU A 80 3.76 -7.87 8.30
C LEU A 80 3.25 -9.27 7.95
N SER A 81 2.02 -9.63 8.34
CA SER A 81 1.45 -10.95 8.06
C SER A 81 1.21 -11.26 6.58
N VAL A 82 1.26 -10.25 5.71
CA VAL A 82 1.03 -10.41 4.27
C VAL A 82 2.26 -10.15 3.42
N ILE A 83 3.38 -9.77 4.04
CA ILE A 83 4.66 -9.58 3.35
C ILE A 83 5.35 -10.94 3.26
N SER A 84 5.62 -11.40 2.04
CA SER A 84 6.52 -12.52 1.78
C SER A 84 7.93 -11.98 1.48
N THR A 85 8.95 -12.66 2.03
CA THR A 85 10.37 -12.33 1.85
C THR A 85 11.03 -13.26 0.85
#